data_AF-A0A5C9ED05-F1
#
_entry.id   AF-A0A5C9ED05-F1
#
_cell.length_a   1.000
_cell.length_b   1.000
_cell.length_c   1.000
_cell.angle_alpha   90.00
_cell.angle_beta   90.00
_cell.angle_gamma   90.00
#
_symmetry.space_group_name_H-M   'P 1'
#
loop_
_entity.id
_entity.type
_entity.pdbx_description
1 polymer ?
#
loop_
_entity_poly.entity_id
_entity_poly.type
_entity_poly.pdbx_seq_one_letter_code
_entity_poly.pdbx_strand_id
1 'polypeptide(L)'
;MSALTSFAGELSETGLRNFELDKKRFTIKKAFDYLFIANSSKKYKEKKVNREMEALTEKFFNVYTKDILEDFDGEISALQECEECFKEEIQDSLEEPVKDFWEGIINR
;
A
#
# COMPACT_ATOMS: atom_id res chain seq x y z
N MET A 1 -3.18 32.77 0.24
CA MET A 1 -3.02 31.69 1.25
C MET A 1 -1.63 31.12 1.09
N SER A 2 -0.92 30.81 2.18
CA SER A 2 0.42 30.22 2.10
C SER A 2 0.35 28.70 1.86
N ALA A 3 1.41 28.11 1.31
CA ALA A 3 1.52 26.66 1.10
C ALA A 3 1.28 25.86 2.39
N LEU A 4 1.71 26.39 3.54
CA LEU A 4 1.45 25.79 4.86
C LEU A 4 -0.04 25.79 5.22
N THR A 5 -0.74 26.87 4.88
CA THR A 5 -2.18 27.01 5.19
C THR A 5 -3.00 26.05 4.32
N SER A 6 -2.65 25.90 3.04
CA SER A 6 -3.28 24.93 2.14
C SER A 6 -2.99 23.49 2.56
N PHE A 7 -1.75 23.19 2.98
CA PHE A 7 -1.39 21.87 3.53
C PHE A 7 -2.15 21.54 4.82
N ALA A 8 -2.26 22.50 5.75
CA ALA A 8 -3.04 22.32 6.97
C ALA A 8 -4.54 22.10 6.68
N GLY A 9 -5.08 22.82 5.68
CA GLY A 9 -6.45 22.62 5.19
C GLY A 9 -6.67 21.20 4.66
N GLU A 10 -5.86 20.75 3.70
CA GLU A 10 -5.95 19.40 3.14
C GLU A 10 -5.77 18.30 4.19
N LEU A 11 -4.86 18.48 5.15
CA LEU A 11 -4.64 17.55 6.24
C LEU A 11 -5.87 17.45 7.16
N SER A 12 -6.53 18.59 7.43
CA SER A 12 -7.72 18.63 8.28
C SER A 12 -8.96 18.02 7.63
N GLU A 13 -9.10 18.15 6.31
CA GLU A 13 -10.27 17.64 5.58
C GLU A 13 -10.10 16.19 5.13
N THR A 14 -8.89 15.80 4.69
CA THR A 14 -8.65 14.51 4.02
C THR A 14 -7.70 13.59 4.77
N GLY A 15 -7.06 14.08 5.83
CA GLY A 15 -6.00 13.37 6.56
C GLY A 15 -4.68 13.31 5.78
N LEU A 16 -3.68 12.64 6.36
CA LEU A 16 -2.36 12.50 5.76
C LEU A 16 -2.43 11.51 4.59
N ARG A 17 -2.32 12.00 3.34
CA ARG A 17 -2.30 11.16 2.13
C ARG A 17 -0.91 10.81 1.64
N ASN A 18 0.02 11.75 1.75
CA ASN A 18 1.42 11.53 1.41
C ASN A 18 2.31 12.27 2.40
N PHE A 19 3.43 11.66 2.78
CA PHE A 19 4.51 12.36 3.47
C PHE A 19 5.86 11.84 3.01
N GLU A 20 6.88 12.68 3.11
CA GLU A 20 8.23 12.34 2.68
C GLU A 20 9.17 12.27 3.89
N LEU A 21 9.96 11.20 3.95
CA LEU A 21 11.01 11.02 4.95
C LEU A 21 12.31 10.67 4.21
N ASP A 22 13.31 11.55 4.31
CA ASP A 22 14.59 11.46 3.59
C ASP A 22 14.40 11.20 2.07
N LYS A 23 14.83 10.04 1.55
CA LYS A 23 14.74 9.66 0.13
C LYS A 23 13.50 8.85 -0.23
N LYS A 24 12.59 8.65 0.73
CA LYS A 24 11.36 7.88 0.56
C LYS A 24 10.14 8.78 0.66
N ARG A 25 9.13 8.45 -0.15
CA ARG A 25 7.76 8.96 -0.04
C ARG A 25 6.88 7.84 0.48
N PHE A 26 6.04 8.15 1.44
CA PHE A 26 4.98 7.28 1.92
C PHE A 26 3.67 7.78 1.35
N THR A 27 2.94 6.89 0.70
CA THR A 27 1.59 7.15 0.16
C THR A 27 0.61 6.33 0.97
N ILE A 28 -0.42 6.98 1.48
CA ILE A 28 -1.44 6.44 2.36
C ILE A 28 -2.78 6.52 1.64
N LYS A 29 -3.46 5.39 1.52
CA LYS A 29 -4.82 5.28 0.97
C LYS A 29 -5.71 4.61 2.00
N LYS A 30 -6.88 5.21 2.23
CA LYS A 30 -7.94 4.67 3.07
C LYS A 30 -9.06 4.13 2.18
N ALA A 31 -9.52 2.91 2.41
CA ALA A 31 -10.64 2.31 1.67
C ALA A 31 -11.36 1.25 2.53
N PHE A 32 -12.69 1.34 2.63
CA PHE A 32 -13.55 0.37 3.35
C PHE A 32 -13.02 -0.05 4.74
N ASP A 33 -12.50 0.91 5.50
CA ASP A 33 -11.87 0.74 6.84
C ASP A 33 -10.44 0.15 6.86
N TYR A 34 -9.83 -0.09 5.70
CA TYR A 34 -8.44 -0.51 5.57
C TYR A 34 -7.51 0.65 5.27
N LEU A 35 -6.27 0.55 5.77
CA LEU A 35 -5.19 1.49 5.54
C LEU A 35 -4.09 0.84 4.69
N PHE A 36 -3.96 1.30 3.44
CA PHE A 36 -2.91 0.87 2.53
C PHE A 36 -1.77 1.89 2.59
N ILE A 37 -0.55 1.40 2.84
CA ILE A 37 0.65 2.23 2.95
C ILE A 37 1.68 1.71 1.97
N ALA A 38 2.05 2.53 0.99
CA ALA A 38 3.16 2.27 0.09
C ALA A 38 4.35 3.15 0.45
N ASN A 39 5.57 2.59 0.39
CA ASN A 39 6.78 3.39 0.35
C ASN A 39 7.38 3.36 -1.06
N SER A 40 7.90 4.49 -1.52
CA SER A 40 8.53 4.56 -2.83
C SER A 40 9.74 5.49 -2.80
N SER A 41 10.72 5.25 -3.67
CA SER A 41 11.73 6.28 -3.93
C SER A 41 11.08 7.54 -4.53
N LYS A 42 11.60 8.72 -4.20
CA LYS A 42 11.13 10.01 -4.78
C LYS A 42 11.29 10.10 -6.30
N LYS A 43 12.10 9.22 -6.91
CA LYS A 43 12.25 9.12 -8.37
C LYS A 43 10.95 8.69 -9.08
N TYR A 44 10.05 8.01 -8.37
CA TYR A 44 8.76 7.58 -8.91
C TYR A 44 7.73 8.71 -8.77
N LYS A 45 7.00 8.95 -9.86
CA LYS A 45 5.91 9.92 -9.88
C LYS A 45 4.77 9.45 -8.97
N GLU A 46 4.25 10.34 -8.15
CA GLU A 46 3.13 10.04 -7.23
C GLU A 46 1.93 9.42 -7.94
N LYS A 47 1.54 9.96 -9.10
CA LYS A 47 0.46 9.41 -9.92
C LYS A 47 0.67 7.94 -10.29
N LYS A 48 1.92 7.52 -10.51
CA LYS A 48 2.23 6.10 -10.78
C LYS A 48 1.96 5.27 -9.52
N VAL A 49 2.48 5.71 -8.38
CA VAL A 49 2.29 5.02 -7.08
C VAL A 49 0.81 4.91 -6.72
N ASN A 50 0.03 5.99 -6.89
CA ASN A 50 -1.41 5.97 -6.64
C ASN A 50 -2.16 4.97 -7.54
N ARG A 51 -1.76 4.85 -8.81
CA ARG A 51 -2.36 3.89 -9.75
C ARG A 51 -2.06 2.44 -9.35
N GLU A 52 -0.81 2.15 -8.96
CA GLU A 52 -0.43 0.82 -8.45
C GLU A 52 -1.19 0.51 -7.15
N MET A 53 -1.31 1.49 -6.26
CA MET A 53 -2.09 1.36 -5.02
C MET A 53 -3.57 1.10 -5.28
N GLU A 54 -4.17 1.74 -6.29
CA GLU A 54 -5.55 1.45 -6.72
C GLU A 54 -5.70 0.01 -7.19
N ALA A 55 -4.84 -0.44 -8.11
CA ALA A 55 -4.86 -1.82 -8.59
C ALA A 55 -4.65 -2.84 -7.46
N LEU A 56 -3.73 -2.57 -6.53
CA LEU A 56 -3.47 -3.42 -5.37
C LEU A 56 -4.66 -3.45 -4.40
N THR A 57 -5.31 -2.30 -4.17
CA THR A 57 -6.51 -2.22 -3.33
C THR A 57 -7.64 -3.07 -3.93
N GLU A 58 -7.86 -2.97 -5.24
CA GLU A 58 -8.87 -3.78 -5.93
C GLU A 58 -8.54 -5.27 -5.85
N LYS A 59 -7.29 -5.65 -6.11
CA LYS A 59 -6.82 -7.05 -5.98
C LYS A 59 -6.99 -7.57 -4.56
N PHE A 60 -6.67 -6.77 -3.55
CA PHE A 60 -6.84 -7.14 -2.15
C PHE A 60 -8.29 -7.53 -1.84
N PHE A 61 -9.26 -6.67 -2.18
CA PHE A 61 -10.68 -6.96 -1.93
C PHE A 61 -11.27 -8.04 -2.85
N ASN A 62 -10.61 -8.35 -3.97
CA ASN A 62 -10.99 -9.47 -4.83
C ASN A 62 -10.48 -10.82 -4.29
N VAL A 63 -9.27 -10.85 -3.74
CA VAL A 63 -8.63 -12.06 -3.20
C VAL A 63 -9.19 -12.38 -1.82
N TYR A 64 -9.21 -11.39 -0.93
CA TYR A 64 -9.76 -11.55 0.41
C TYR A 64 -11.26 -11.24 0.35
N THR A 65 -12.06 -12.31 0.33
CA THR A 65 -13.51 -12.20 0.23
C THR A 65 -14.09 -11.43 1.40
N LYS A 66 -15.30 -10.91 1.19
CA LYS A 66 -16.07 -10.21 2.23
C LYS A 66 -16.15 -11.03 3.53
N ASP A 67 -16.29 -12.36 3.42
CA ASP A 67 -16.37 -13.25 4.58
C ASP A 67 -15.05 -13.28 5.38
N ILE A 68 -13.88 -13.33 4.71
CA ILE A 68 -12.57 -13.27 5.38
C ILE A 68 -12.38 -11.92 6.09
N LEU A 69 -12.83 -10.84 5.45
CA LEU A 69 -12.62 -9.47 5.91
C LEU A 69 -13.65 -9.01 6.95
N GLU A 70 -14.89 -9.52 6.93
CA GLU A 70 -15.94 -9.20 7.91
C GLU A 70 -15.77 -9.99 9.20
N ASP A 71 -15.29 -11.23 9.12
CA ASP A 71 -15.00 -12.07 10.29
C ASP A 71 -13.54 -11.93 10.77
N PHE A 72 -12.79 -10.96 10.24
CA PHE A 72 -11.41 -10.71 10.66
C PHE A 72 -11.36 -10.20 12.11
N ASP A 73 -11.03 -11.10 13.03
CA ASP A 73 -10.90 -10.85 14.46
C ASP A 73 -9.48 -10.44 14.90
N GLY A 74 -8.58 -10.27 13.92
CA GLY A 74 -7.17 -10.02 14.14
C GLY A 74 -6.28 -11.26 13.97
N GLU A 75 -6.86 -12.44 13.73
CA GLU A 75 -6.09 -13.63 13.40
C GLU A 75 -5.51 -13.59 11.98
N ILE A 76 -4.20 -13.44 11.90
CA ILE A 76 -3.46 -13.35 10.63
C ILE A 76 -3.55 -14.64 9.82
N SER A 77 -3.81 -15.79 10.45
CA SER A 77 -4.01 -17.10 9.79
C SER A 77 -5.06 -17.03 8.67
N ALA A 78 -6.14 -16.28 8.86
CA ALA A 78 -7.18 -16.09 7.84
C ALA A 78 -6.66 -15.39 6.57
N LEU A 79 -5.58 -14.60 6.69
CA LEU A 79 -4.93 -13.94 5.56
C LEU A 79 -3.83 -14.80 4.91
N GLN A 80 -3.28 -15.77 5.66
CA GLN A 80 -2.21 -16.66 5.20
C GLN A 80 -2.70 -17.66 4.16
N GLU A 81 -3.97 -18.07 4.23
CA GLU A 81 -4.56 -19.01 3.27
C GLU A 81 -4.48 -18.51 1.81
N CYS A 82 -4.47 -17.19 1.62
CA CYS A 82 -4.36 -16.55 0.30
C CYS A 82 -3.08 -15.71 0.14
N GLU A 83 -2.08 -15.88 1.01
CA GLU A 83 -0.81 -15.13 0.93
C GLU A 83 -0.11 -15.34 -0.41
N GLU A 84 -0.02 -16.59 -0.87
CA GLU A 84 0.62 -16.92 -2.15
C GLU A 84 -0.18 -16.38 -3.35
N CYS A 85 -1.51 -16.45 -3.30
CA CYS A 85 -2.37 -15.85 -4.33
C CYS A 85 -2.16 -14.34 -4.41
N PHE A 86 -2.05 -13.67 -3.27
CA PHE A 86 -1.83 -12.23 -3.25
C PHE A 86 -0.42 -11.86 -3.71
N LYS A 87 0.61 -12.67 -3.40
CA LYS A 87 1.99 -12.46 -3.86
C LYS A 87 2.09 -12.45 -5.39
N GLU A 88 1.47 -13.42 -6.06
CA GLU A 88 1.43 -13.48 -7.53
C GLU A 88 0.77 -12.22 -8.10
N GLU A 89 -0.34 -11.79 -7.50
CA GLU A 89 -1.10 -10.63 -7.94
C GLU A 89 -0.34 -9.31 -7.82
N ILE A 90 0.60 -9.17 -6.88
CA ILE A 90 1.34 -7.92 -6.65
C ILE A 90 2.77 -7.94 -7.17
N GLN A 91 3.25 -9.07 -7.70
CA GLN A 91 4.64 -9.24 -8.15
C GLN A 91 5.07 -8.13 -9.11
N ASP A 92 4.23 -7.73 -10.06
CA ASP A 92 4.57 -6.68 -11.03
C ASP A 92 4.69 -5.27 -10.43
N SER A 93 4.09 -5.04 -9.26
CA SER A 93 4.11 -3.74 -8.56
C SER A 93 5.32 -3.58 -7.63
N LEU A 94 6.11 -4.64 -7.41
CA LEU A 94 7.27 -4.62 -6.50
C LEU A 94 8.54 -4.08 -7.17
N GLU A 95 9.34 -3.33 -6.42
CA GLU A 95 10.72 -2.99 -6.84
C GLU A 95 11.60 -4.27 -6.87
N GLU A 96 12.56 -4.36 -7.79
CA GLU A 96 13.46 -5.53 -7.92
C GLU A 96 14.09 -5.98 -6.60
N PRO A 97 14.61 -5.10 -5.71
CA PRO A 97 15.16 -5.55 -4.44
C PRO A 97 14.16 -6.25 -3.52
N VAL A 98 12.86 -5.99 -3.68
CA VAL A 98 11.80 -6.66 -2.93
C VAL A 98 11.49 -8.03 -3.54
N LYS A 99 11.52 -8.13 -4.88
CA LYS A 99 11.41 -9.42 -5.59
C LYS A 99 12.55 -10.35 -5.19
N ASP A 100 13.79 -9.85 -5.24
CA ASP A 100 14.97 -10.63 -4.88
C ASP A 100 14.96 -11.08 -3.41
N PHE A 101 14.35 -10.29 -2.51
CA PHE A 101 14.15 -10.67 -1.11
C PHE A 101 13.14 -11.81 -0.99
N TRP A 102 12.01 -11.74 -1.69
CA TRP A 102 10.98 -12.79 -1.67
C TRP A 102 11.42 -14.09 -2.32
N GLU A 103 12.23 -14.01 -3.37
CA GLU A 103 12.80 -15.17 -4.06
C GLU A 103 14.00 -15.78 -3.30
N GLY A 104 14.38 -15.23 -2.15
CA GLY A 104 15.49 -15.71 -1.34
C GLY A 104 16.87 -15.49 -1.97
N ILE A 105 16.96 -14.61 -2.98
CA ILE A 105 18.20 -14.26 -3.69
C ILE A 105 19.07 -13.36 -2.80
N ILE A 106 18.45 -12.48 -2.01
CA ILE A 106 19.14 -11.68 -0.99
C ILE A 106 19.15 -12.45 0.34
N ASN A 107 20.03 -13.44 0.44
CA ASN A 107 20.46 -13.95 1.74
C ASN A 107 21.67 -13.13 2.22
N ARG A 108 21.45 -12.25 3.19
CA ARG A 108 22.51 -11.62 3.98
C ARG A 108 22.19 -11.73 5.47
#